data_AF-A0A7D6Z518-F1
#
_entry.id   AF-A0A7D6Z518-F1
#
_cell.length_a   1.000
_cell.length_b   1.000
_cell.length_c   1.000
_cell.angle_alpha   90.00
_cell.angle_beta   90.00
_cell.angle_gamma   90.00
#
_symmetry.space_group_name_H-M   'P 1'
#
loop_
_entity.id
_entity.type
_entity.pdbx_description
1 polymer ?
#
loop_
_entity_poly.entity_id
_entity_poly.type
_entity_poly.pdbx_seq_one_letter_code
_entity_poly.pdbx_strand_id
1 'polypeptide(L)' 'MKAKTSVYLDTEQAARLKEAAEATGRSEADLIREGIDLVLLRAHKVRRTRPRPSFDSGDPEFAANSADMLGEAYGR' A
#
# COMPACT_ATOMS: atom_id res chain seq x y z
N MET A 1 -16.81 10.89 -9.20
CA MET A 1 -18.22 10.83 -8.76
C MET A 1 -18.24 10.32 -7.32
N LYS A 2 -19.03 10.88 -6.40
CA LYS A 2 -19.11 10.39 -5.00
C LYS A 2 -20.40 9.59 -4.82
N ALA A 3 -20.30 8.38 -4.28
CA ALA A 3 -21.45 7.54 -3.91
C ALA A 3 -21.69 7.65 -2.39
N LYS A 4 -22.96 7.68 -1.97
CA LYS A 4 -23.35 7.64 -0.56
C LYS A 4 -23.55 6.18 -0.15
N THR A 5 -22.93 5.77 0.94
CA THR A 5 -23.04 4.43 1.51
C THR A 5 -23.21 4.53 3.01
N SER A 6 -24.14 3.75 3.58
CA SER A 6 -24.32 3.59 5.02
C SER A 6 -23.90 2.18 5.41
N VAL A 7 -23.12 2.06 6.48
CA VAL A 7 -22.66 0.77 7.03
C VAL A 7 -22.96 0.72 8.52
N TYR A 8 -23.25 -0.48 9.02
CA TYR A 8 -23.36 -0.71 10.45
C TYR A 8 -21.97 -1.04 11.00
N LEU A 9 -21.61 -0.40 12.11
CA LEU A 9 -20.44 -0.72 12.91
C LEU A 9 -20.92 -1.26 14.25
N ASP A 10 -20.19 -2.20 14.82
CA ASP A 10 -20.41 -2.55 16.23
C ASP A 10 -19.96 -1.38 17.14
N THR A 11 -20.39 -1.43 18.41
CA THR A 11 -20.12 -0.34 19.36
C THR A 11 -18.64 -0.15 19.65
N GLU A 12 -17.85 -1.23 19.62
CA GLU A 12 -16.40 -1.16 19.86
C GLU A 12 -15.69 -0.51 18.68
N GLN A 13 -16.04 -0.89 17.44
CA GLN A 13 -15.53 -0.31 16.21
C GLN A 13 -15.81 1.19 16.14
N ALA A 14 -17.03 1.60 16.47
CA ALA A 14 -17.41 3.01 16.49
C ALA A 14 -16.59 3.81 17.52
N ALA A 15 -16.41 3.26 18.73
CA ALA A 15 -15.60 3.89 19.78
C ALA A 15 -14.13 4.05 19.34
N ARG A 16 -13.53 2.99 18.81
CA ARG A 16 -12.13 2.99 18.35
C ARG A 16 -11.90 3.92 17.16
N LEU A 17 -12.86 4.00 16.24
CA LEU A 17 -12.80 4.93 15.10
C LEU A 17 -12.81 6.38 15.58
N LYS A 18 -13.66 6.70 16.56
CA LYS A 18 -13.74 8.02 17.15
C LYS A 18 -12.44 8.40 17.88
N GLU A 19 -11.90 7.51 18.70
CA GLU A 19 -10.61 7.71 19.37
C GLU A 19 -9.47 7.96 18.36
N ALA A 20 -9.44 7.19 17.26
CA ALA A 20 -8.46 7.38 16.21
C ALA A 20 -8.63 8.72 15.47
N ALA A 21 -9.88 9.16 15.23
CA ALA A 21 -10.18 10.44 14.62
C ALA A 21 -9.68 11.60 15.50
N GLU A 22 -9.95 11.54 16.80
CA GLU A 22 -9.50 12.52 17.78
C GLU A 22 -7.96 12.57 17.89
N ALA A 23 -7.32 11.40 18.02
CA ALA A 23 -5.87 11.31 18.15
C ALA A 23 -5.11 11.79 16.91
N THR A 24 -5.69 11.63 15.71
CA THR A 24 -5.06 12.01 14.45
C THR A 24 -5.49 13.39 13.93
N GLY A 25 -6.53 14.00 14.52
CA GLY A 25 -7.11 15.24 14.04
C GLY A 25 -7.80 15.11 12.68
N ARG A 26 -8.26 13.91 12.32
CA ARG A 26 -8.89 13.60 11.01
C ARG A 26 -10.36 13.26 11.19
N SER A 27 -11.15 13.37 10.12
CA SER A 27 -12.55 12.95 10.19
C SER A 27 -12.68 11.43 10.18
N GLU A 28 -13.69 10.89 10.88
CA GLU A 28 -14.02 9.46 10.83
C GLU A 28 -14.23 8.98 9.37
N ALA A 29 -14.84 9.82 8.53
CA ALA A 29 -15.05 9.53 7.12
C ALA A 29 -13.75 9.45 6.30
N ASP A 30 -12.70 10.19 6.68
CA ASP A 30 -11.37 10.06 6.06
C ASP A 30 -10.73 8.73 6.46
N LEU A 31 -10.83 8.35 7.73
CA LEU A 31 -10.29 7.09 8.24
C LEU A 31 -11.01 5.88 7.66
N ILE A 32 -12.34 5.93 7.53
CA ILE A 32 -13.12 4.87 6.86
C ILE A 32 -12.66 4.70 5.41
N ARG A 33 -12.48 5.81 4.68
CA ARG A 33 -12.01 5.75 3.28
C ARG A 33 -10.61 5.16 3.18
N GLU A 34 -9.68 5.59 4.03
CA GLU A 34 -8.34 5.00 4.09
C GLU A 34 -8.38 3.51 4.43
N GLY A 35 -9.19 3.11 5.41
CA GLY A 35 -9.37 1.70 5.76
C GLY A 35 -9.86 0.86 4.58
N ILE A 36 -10.81 1.38 3.80
CA ILE A 36 -11.30 0.75 2.56
C ILE A 36 -10.16 0.62 1.55
N ASP A 37 -9.40 1.69 1.30
CA ASP A 37 -8.27 1.69 0.36
C ASP A 37 -7.19 0.68 0.77
N LEU A 38 -6.87 0.57 2.06
CA LEU A 38 -5.91 -0.41 2.59
C LEU A 38 -6.40 -1.85 2.40
N VAL A 39 -7.69 -2.12 2.62
CA VAL A 39 -8.28 -3.44 2.38
C VAL A 39 -8.22 -3.78 0.89
N LEU A 40 -8.59 -2.84 0.01
CA LEU A 40 -8.56 -3.04 -1.44
C LEU A 40 -7.13 -3.24 -1.96
N LEU A 41 -6.16 -2.49 -1.44
CA LEU A 41 -4.75 -2.65 -1.78
C LEU A 41 -4.24 -4.06 -1.45
N ARG A 42 -4.61 -4.60 -0.28
CA ARG A 42 -4.27 -5.97 0.13
C ARG A 42 -5.02 -7.03 -0.68
N ALA A 43 -6.28 -6.76 -1.00
CA ALA A 43 -7.11 -7.66 -1.80
C ALA A 43 -6.69 -7.68 -3.28
N HIS A 44 -5.99 -6.64 -3.74
CA HIS A 44 -5.42 -6.56 -5.08
C HIS A 44 -4.27 -7.57 -5.24
N LYS A 45 -4.63 -8.84 -5.37
CA LYS A 45 -3.76 -9.82 -6.01
C LYS A 45 -3.60 -9.36 -7.45
N VAL A 46 -2.45 -8.79 -7.78
CA VAL A 46 -2.05 -8.60 -9.17
C VAL A 46 -2.14 -9.99 -9.82
N ARG A 47 -3.24 -10.25 -10.53
CA ARG A 47 -3.39 -11.42 -11.38
C ARG A 47 -2.41 -11.21 -12.51
N ARG A 48 -1.17 -11.61 -12.27
CA ARG A 48 -0.13 -11.62 -13.28
C ARG A 48 -0.59 -12.53 -14.40
N THR A 49 -0.86 -11.95 -15.56
CA THR A 49 -1.16 -12.70 -16.79
C THR A 49 0.10 -13.38 -17.34
N ARG A 50 1.29 -12.99 -16.86
CA ARG A 50 2.58 -13.59 -17.20
C ARG A 50 3.44 -13.80 -15.96
N PRO A 51 4.21 -14.89 -15.87
CA PRO A 51 5.20 -15.06 -14.80
C PRO A 51 6.15 -13.85 -14.77
N ARG A 52 6.71 -13.52 -13.59
CA ARG A 52 7.78 -12.52 -13.51
C ARG A 52 8.87 -12.99 -14.48
N PRO A 53 9.33 -12.17 -15.44
CA PRO A 53 10.49 -12.55 -16.22
C PRO A 53 11.61 -12.85 -15.22
N SER A 54 12.07 -14.10 -15.21
CA SER A 54 13.25 -14.48 -14.45
C SER A 54 14.43 -13.88 -15.20
N PHE A 55 14.98 -12.81 -14.64
CA PHE A 55 16.29 -12.33 -15.01
C PHE A 55 17.28 -13.00 -14.07
N ASP A 56 18.11 -13.89 -14.60
CA ASP A 56 19.25 -14.43 -13.89
C ASP A 56 20.46 -13.56 -14.25
N SER A 57 20.98 -12.82 -13.28
CA SER A 57 22.19 -12.01 -13.46
C SER A 57 23.44 -12.87 -13.64
N GLY A 58 23.40 -14.15 -13.24
CA GLY A 58 24.59 -14.99 -13.09
C GLY A 58 25.55 -14.54 -11.99
N ASP A 59 25.19 -13.48 -11.26
CA ASP A 59 26.00 -12.84 -10.23
C ASP A 59 25.16 -12.70 -8.94
N PRO A 60 25.53 -13.40 -7.85
CA PRO A 60 24.81 -13.34 -6.58
C PRO A 60 24.89 -11.96 -5.92
N GLU A 61 25.90 -11.16 -6.25
CA GLU A 61 26.10 -9.81 -5.69
C GLU A 61 25.43 -8.71 -6.54
N PHE A 62 24.82 -9.07 -7.68
CA PHE A 62 24.22 -8.13 -8.63
C PHE A 62 23.25 -7.14 -7.98
N ALA A 63 22.40 -7.62 -7.07
CA ALA A 63 21.43 -6.75 -6.39
C ALA A 63 22.11 -5.81 -5.38
N ALA A 64 23.11 -6.32 -4.65
CA ALA A 64 23.82 -5.58 -3.61
C ALA A 64 24.68 -4.44 -4.21
N ASN A 65 25.32 -4.70 -5.35
CA ASN A 65 26.23 -3.77 -6.01
C ASN A 65 25.53 -2.79 -6.97
N SER A 66 24.20 -2.86 -7.07
CA SER A 66 23.44 -2.11 -8.07
C SER A 66 23.65 -0.59 -8.00
N ALA A 67 23.82 -0.02 -6.80
CA ALA A 67 24.06 1.41 -6.63
C ALA A 67 25.41 1.85 -7.22
N ASP A 68 26.47 1.09 -6.97
CA ASP A 68 27.82 1.39 -7.47
C ASP A 68 27.88 1.25 -9.00
N MET A 69 27.32 0.17 -9.54
CA MET A 69 27.26 -0.08 -10.98
C MET A 69 26.48 1.01 -11.73
N LEU A 70 25.36 1.47 -11.17
CA LEU A 70 24.58 2.57 -11.74
C LEU A 70 25.33 3.90 -11.66
N GLY A 71 26.03 4.15 -10.55
CA GLY A 71 26.87 5.33 -10.38
C GLY A 71 28.00 5.40 -11.40
N GLU A 72 28.70 4.29 -11.65
CA GLU A 72 29.76 4.20 -12.66
C GLU A 72 29.21 4.43 -14.08
N ALA A 73 28.09 3.79 -14.42
CA ALA A 73 27.55 3.82 -15.77
C ALA A 73 26.89 5.16 -16.15
N TYR A 74 26.24 5.84 -15.19
CA TYR A 74 25.35 6.98 -15.46
C TYR A 74 25.67 8.25 -14.67
N GLY A 75 26.68 8.25 -13.80
CA GLY A 75 27.02 9.39 -12.93
C GLY A 75 27.76 10.56 -13.59
N ARG A 76 27.61 10.77 -14.90
CA ARG A 76 28.28 11.85 -15.65
C ARG A 76 27.34 13.00 -15.99
#